data_AF-A0A2U1L909-F1
#
_entry.id   AF-A0A2U1L909-F1
#
_cell.length_a   1.000
_cell.length_b   1.000
_cell.length_c   1.000
_cell.angle_alpha   90.00
_cell.angle_beta   90.00
_cell.angle_gamma   90.00
#
_symmetry.space_group_name_H-M   'P 1'
#
loop_
_entity.id
_entity.type
_entity.pdbx_description
1 polymer ?
#
loop_
_entity_poly.entity_id
_entity_poly.type
_entity_poly.pdbx_seq_one_letter_code
_entity_poly.pdbx_strand_id
1 'polypeptide(L)'
;MVQHSFDDPLEGRVSSLEKVIKKLIRDSNKKQYNNEKIIWELKKEYDLALKDQAASIGRLENQVGKLAQLVCSRDNGELPSTTETNPKDLAHAITTRSGLNYKEPAYPKESETQVNSTPVTDQGDKEYGDNETIPTKERVRTYVPPIPFPERLKKEQMKKT
;
A
#
# COMPACT_ATOMS: atom_id res chain seq x y z
N MET A 1 51.88 52.55 -81.57
CA MET A 1 51.93 51.48 -80.55
C MET A 1 50.59 51.47 -79.85
N VAL A 2 49.74 50.47 -80.11
CA VAL A 2 48.46 50.31 -79.40
C VAL A 2 48.72 49.33 -78.25
N GLN A 3 48.67 49.84 -77.03
CA GLN A 3 48.72 49.00 -75.83
C GLN A 3 47.34 48.37 -75.64
N HIS A 4 47.24 47.06 -75.87
CA HIS A 4 46.09 46.28 -75.42
C HIS A 4 46.32 45.94 -73.94
N SER A 5 45.57 46.57 -73.06
CA SER A 5 45.47 46.15 -71.66
C SER A 5 44.78 44.78 -71.61
N PHE A 6 45.42 43.79 -70.99
CA PHE A 6 44.76 42.54 -70.63
C PHE A 6 43.96 42.82 -69.36
N ASP A 7 42.62 42.78 -69.45
CA ASP A 7 41.77 42.74 -68.26
C ASP A 7 42.01 41.42 -67.52
N ASP A 8 42.38 41.49 -66.24
CA ASP A 8 42.71 40.31 -65.44
C ASP A 8 41.47 39.42 -65.23
N PRO A 9 41.43 38.19 -65.80
CA PRO A 9 40.26 37.31 -65.73
C PRO A 9 40.05 36.66 -64.35
N LEU A 10 40.87 37.02 -63.36
CA LEU A 10 40.88 36.42 -62.03
C LEU A 10 39.76 36.97 -61.12
N GLU A 11 39.34 38.22 -61.33
CA GLU A 11 38.41 38.92 -60.43
C GLU A 11 37.01 38.27 -60.41
N GLY A 12 36.53 37.81 -61.57
CA GLY A 12 35.24 37.09 -61.67
C GLY A 12 35.22 35.73 -60.98
N ARG A 13 36.36 35.02 -60.95
CA ARG A 13 36.48 33.70 -60.29
C ARG A 13 36.50 33.84 -58.77
N VAL A 14 37.21 34.83 -58.25
CA VAL A 14 37.26 35.14 -56.81
C VAL A 14 35.87 35.52 -56.28
N SER A 15 35.12 36.35 -57.03
CA SER A 15 33.74 36.71 -56.69
C SER A 15 32.78 35.51 -56.65
N SER A 16 32.97 34.52 -57.52
CA SER A 16 32.18 33.29 -57.51
C SER A 16 32.41 32.45 -56.26
N LEU A 17 33.68 32.24 -55.88
CA LEU A 17 34.04 31.51 -54.66
C LEU A 17 33.53 32.21 -53.40
N GLU A 18 33.64 33.53 -53.34
CA GLU A 18 33.14 34.34 -52.22
C GLU A 18 31.63 34.15 -52.01
N LYS A 19 30.84 34.09 -53.10
CA LYS A 19 29.39 33.82 -53.03
C LYS A 19 29.11 32.43 -52.47
N VAL A 20 29.87 31.41 -52.87
CA VAL A 20 29.74 30.03 -52.37
C VAL A 20 30.07 29.97 -50.89
N ILE A 21 31.17 30.59 -50.45
CA ILE A 21 31.57 30.63 -49.02
C ILE A 21 30.52 31.36 -48.18
N LYS A 22 30.04 32.52 -48.63
CA LYS A 22 28.95 33.26 -47.95
C LYS A 22 27.67 32.45 -47.86
N LYS A 23 27.36 31.65 -48.87
CA LYS A 23 26.20 30.73 -48.84
C LYS A 23 26.43 29.62 -47.82
N LEU A 24 27.60 28.98 -47.85
CA LEU A 24 27.97 27.92 -46.90
C LEU A 24 27.90 28.39 -45.44
N ILE A 25 28.45 29.58 -45.13
CA ILE A 25 28.40 30.15 -43.78
C ILE A 25 26.95 30.39 -43.35
N ARG A 26 26.13 31.00 -44.21
CA ARG A 26 24.71 31.23 -43.91
C ARG A 26 23.95 29.94 -43.67
N ASP A 27 24.14 28.94 -44.53
CA ASP A 27 23.47 27.65 -44.43
C ASP A 27 23.92 26.90 -43.16
N SER A 28 25.22 26.97 -42.83
CA SER A 28 25.76 26.40 -41.59
C SER A 28 25.15 27.05 -40.35
N ASN A 29 25.16 28.38 -40.27
CA ASN A 29 24.60 29.11 -39.12
C ASN A 29 23.09 28.85 -38.97
N LYS A 30 22.35 28.80 -40.09
CA LYS A 30 20.92 28.46 -40.07
C LYS A 30 20.68 27.06 -39.54
N LYS A 31 21.49 26.08 -39.94
CA LYS A 31 21.41 24.70 -39.43
C LYS A 31 21.72 24.63 -37.94
N GLN A 32 22.74 25.35 -37.47
CA GLN A 32 23.08 25.42 -36.05
C GLN A 32 21.90 25.98 -35.23
N TYR A 33 21.33 27.11 -35.65
CA TYR A 33 20.18 27.70 -34.99
C TYR A 33 18.98 26.74 -34.94
N ASN A 34 18.67 26.06 -36.04
CA ASN A 34 17.58 25.09 -36.06
C ASN A 34 17.84 23.92 -35.11
N ASN A 35 19.07 23.43 -35.03
CA ASN A 35 19.44 22.36 -34.11
C ASN A 35 19.27 22.81 -32.64
N GLU A 36 19.77 23.99 -32.30
CA GLU A 36 19.63 24.57 -30.96
C GLU A 36 18.16 24.77 -30.58
N LYS A 37 17.36 25.28 -31.52
CA LYS A 37 15.92 25.46 -31.33
C LYS A 37 15.23 24.14 -31.00
N ILE A 38 15.50 23.07 -31.76
CA ILE A 38 14.91 21.74 -31.52
C ILE A 38 15.34 21.20 -30.15
N ILE A 39 16.63 21.30 -29.81
CA ILE A 39 17.14 20.85 -28.51
C ILE A 39 16.42 21.59 -27.37
N TRP A 40 16.22 22.90 -27.52
CA TRP A 40 15.55 23.71 -26.52
C TRP A 40 14.06 23.35 -26.38
N GLU A 41 13.35 23.17 -27.50
CA GLU A 41 11.94 22.75 -27.50
C GLU A 41 11.77 21.39 -26.82
N LEU A 42 12.60 20.40 -27.19
CA LEU A 42 12.59 19.08 -26.55
C LEU A 42 12.85 19.21 -25.05
N LYS A 43 13.91 19.92 -24.64
CA LYS A 43 14.24 20.10 -23.23
C LYS A 43 13.06 20.70 -22.45
N LYS A 44 12.39 21.69 -23.02
CA LYS A 44 11.22 22.33 -22.39
C LYS A 44 10.06 21.37 -22.22
N GLU A 45 9.76 20.55 -23.22
CA GLU A 45 8.70 19.53 -23.14
C GLU A 45 9.01 18.47 -22.07
N TYR A 46 10.25 17.98 -22.02
CA TYR A 46 10.68 17.05 -20.97
C TYR A 46 10.61 17.67 -19.58
N ASP A 47 11.11 18.90 -19.40
CA ASP A 47 11.06 19.61 -18.11
C ASP A 47 9.60 19.81 -17.64
N LEU A 48 8.67 20.03 -18.57
CA LEU A 48 7.25 20.15 -18.26
C LEU A 48 6.65 18.80 -17.84
N ALA A 49 6.92 17.73 -18.60
CA ALA A 49 6.42 16.39 -18.29
C ALA A 49 6.94 15.87 -16.94
N LEU A 50 8.22 16.12 -16.63
CA LEU A 50 8.82 15.75 -15.34
C LEU A 50 8.16 16.50 -14.17
N LYS A 51 7.85 17.79 -14.33
CA LYS A 51 7.14 18.56 -13.30
C LYS A 51 5.72 18.06 -13.07
N ASP A 52 5.00 17.71 -14.13
CA ASP A 52 3.66 17.16 -14.03
C ASP A 52 3.67 15.78 -13.32
N GLN A 53 4.61 14.91 -13.70
CA GLN A 53 4.82 13.63 -13.03
C GLN A 53 5.17 13.81 -11.55
N ALA A 54 6.08 14.73 -11.22
CA ALA A 54 6.43 15.03 -9.83
C ALA A 54 5.23 15.53 -9.02
N ALA A 55 4.37 16.37 -9.62
CA ALA A 55 3.14 16.83 -8.99
C ALA A 55 2.13 15.68 -8.79
N SER A 56 2.00 14.78 -9.76
CA SER A 56 1.15 13.58 -9.66
C SER A 56 1.63 12.64 -8.55
N ILE A 57 2.94 12.38 -8.48
CA ILE A 57 3.55 11.56 -7.42
C ILE A 57 3.29 12.18 -6.06
N GLY A 58 3.52 13.49 -5.88
CA GLY A 58 3.23 14.18 -4.61
C GLY A 58 1.74 14.12 -4.21
N ARG A 59 0.82 14.09 -5.18
CA ARG A 59 -0.61 13.86 -4.89
C ARG A 59 -0.86 12.43 -4.40
N LEU A 60 -0.25 11.44 -5.03
CA LEU A 60 -0.36 10.04 -4.63
C LEU A 60 0.26 9.80 -3.24
N GLU A 61 1.44 10.35 -2.97
CA GLU A 61 2.09 10.29 -1.66
C GLU A 61 1.18 10.85 -0.56
N ASN A 62 0.54 11.99 -0.80
CA ASN A 62 -0.42 12.57 0.14
C ASN A 62 -1.68 11.69 0.33
N GLN A 63 -2.21 11.09 -0.75
CA GLN A 63 -3.35 10.18 -0.64
C GLN A 63 -3.01 8.92 0.16
N VAL A 64 -1.85 8.30 -0.13
CA VAL A 64 -1.35 7.13 0.59
C VAL A 64 -1.05 7.49 2.04
N GLY A 65 -0.47 8.66 2.32
CA GLY A 65 -0.23 9.14 3.69
C GLY A 65 -1.53 9.29 4.49
N LYS A 66 -2.59 9.85 3.89
CA LYS A 66 -3.92 9.93 4.52
C LYS A 66 -4.53 8.55 4.78
N LEU A 67 -4.39 7.62 3.84
CA LEU A 67 -4.86 6.25 4.00
C LEU A 67 -4.09 5.53 5.12
N ALA A 68 -2.77 5.69 5.18
CA ALA A 68 -1.95 5.12 6.24
C ALA A 68 -2.37 5.66 7.61
N GLN A 69 -2.62 6.97 7.73
CA GLN A 69 -3.16 7.55 8.95
C GLN A 69 -4.51 6.94 9.32
N LEU A 70 -5.45 6.82 8.38
CA LEU A 70 -6.76 6.22 8.62
C LEU A 70 -6.67 4.76 9.10
N VAL A 71 -5.75 3.98 8.52
CA VAL A 71 -5.52 2.58 8.93
C VAL A 71 -4.90 2.50 10.32
N CYS A 72 -3.94 3.37 10.64
CA CYS A 72 -3.31 3.42 11.97
C CYS A 72 -4.23 3.96 13.07
N SER A 73 -5.11 4.91 12.74
CA SER A 73 -6.10 5.48 13.67
C SER A 73 -7.31 4.57 13.87
N ARG A 74 -7.41 3.45 13.17
CA ARG A 74 -8.50 2.50 13.34
C ARG A 74 -8.24 1.68 14.60
N ASP A 75 -9.19 1.69 15.53
CA ASP A 75 -9.08 0.90 16.75
C ASP A 75 -8.88 -0.59 16.40
N ASN A 76 -7.76 -1.14 16.86
CA ASN A 76 -7.41 -2.55 16.65
C ASN A 76 -8.41 -3.42 17.42
N GLY A 77 -9.53 -3.79 16.79
CA GLY A 77 -10.49 -4.73 17.38
C GLY A 77 -11.95 -4.44 17.10
N GLU A 78 -12.32 -3.26 16.59
CA GLU A 78 -13.71 -3.02 16.19
C GLU A 78 -13.97 -3.60 14.81
N LEU A 79 -14.69 -4.72 14.80
CA LEU A 79 -15.30 -5.23 13.57
C LEU A 79 -16.26 -4.16 13.03
N PRO A 80 -16.45 -4.04 11.71
CA PRO A 80 -17.49 -3.16 11.13
C PRO A 80 -18.92 -3.53 11.58
N SER A 81 -19.06 -4.63 12.34
CA SER A 81 -20.26 -5.14 12.97
C SER A 81 -20.32 -4.82 14.47
N THR A 82 -19.60 -3.81 14.98
CA THR A 82 -19.84 -3.28 16.32
C THR A 82 -21.24 -2.66 16.36
N THR A 83 -22.22 -3.52 16.60
CA THR A 83 -23.60 -3.14 16.88
C THR A 83 -23.57 -2.35 18.18
N GLU A 84 -24.06 -1.10 18.15
CA GLU A 84 -24.38 -0.38 19.40
C GLU A 84 -25.22 -1.31 20.29
N THR A 85 -24.84 -1.43 21.56
CA THR A 85 -25.50 -2.35 22.49
C THR A 85 -27.00 -2.05 22.50
N ASN A 86 -27.83 -3.03 22.13
CA ASN A 86 -29.28 -2.84 22.10
C ASN A 86 -29.74 -2.39 23.49
N PRO A 87 -30.35 -1.20 23.65
CA PRO A 87 -30.80 -0.73 24.96
C PRO A 87 -31.82 -1.66 25.63
N LYS A 88 -32.49 -2.52 24.83
CA LYS A 88 -33.42 -3.55 25.32
C LYS A 88 -32.74 -4.82 25.80
N ASP A 89 -31.45 -5.02 25.55
CA ASP A 89 -30.70 -6.20 26.01
C ASP A 89 -30.55 -6.20 27.54
N LEU A 90 -30.64 -5.00 28.17
CA LEU A 90 -30.68 -4.82 29.62
C LEU A 90 -32.09 -4.94 30.23
N ALA A 91 -33.13 -5.21 29.43
CA ALA A 91 -34.51 -5.32 29.94
C ALA A 91 -34.77 -6.72 30.55
N HIS A 92 -34.08 -7.05 31.63
CA HIS A 92 -34.39 -8.22 32.46
C HIS A 92 -35.58 -7.93 33.38
N ALA A 93 -36.79 -7.93 32.83
CA ALA A 93 -38.03 -7.92 33.61
C ALA A 93 -38.83 -9.20 33.35
N ILE A 94 -38.35 -10.33 33.87
CA ILE A 94 -39.13 -11.57 33.91
C ILE A 94 -40.06 -11.48 35.12
N THR A 95 -41.24 -10.89 34.93
CA THR A 95 -42.32 -10.89 35.92
C THR A 95 -43.22 -12.10 35.72
N THR A 96 -43.59 -12.75 36.82
CA THR A 96 -44.55 -13.87 36.79
C THR A 96 -45.97 -13.35 36.50
N ARG A 97 -46.90 -14.20 36.03
CA ARG A 97 -48.31 -13.78 35.75
C ARG A 97 -49.04 -13.21 36.98
N SER A 98 -48.52 -13.44 38.19
CA SER A 98 -49.03 -12.86 39.44
C SER A 98 -48.43 -11.49 39.78
N GLY A 99 -47.55 -10.93 38.92
CA GLY A 99 -46.90 -9.64 39.15
C GLY A 99 -45.75 -9.67 40.17
N LEU A 100 -45.36 -10.86 40.65
CA LEU A 100 -44.26 -11.01 41.61
C LEU A 100 -42.92 -11.15 40.88
N ASN A 101 -41.90 -10.45 41.36
CA ASN A 101 -40.52 -10.57 40.86
C ASN A 101 -40.03 -12.01 41.06
N TYR A 102 -39.54 -12.63 39.97
CA TYR A 102 -38.97 -13.96 40.01
C TYR A 102 -37.66 -13.95 40.82
N LYS A 103 -37.54 -14.84 41.81
CA LYS A 103 -36.26 -15.16 42.44
C LYS A 103 -35.73 -16.43 41.80
N GLU A 104 -34.56 -16.35 41.19
CA GLU A 104 -33.90 -17.52 40.62
C GLU A 104 -33.57 -18.54 41.72
N PRO A 105 -33.85 -19.84 41.52
CA PRO A 105 -33.44 -20.87 42.46
C PRO A 105 -31.92 -20.97 42.51
N ALA A 106 -31.36 -21.27 43.68
CA ALA A 106 -29.92 -21.41 43.86
C ALA A 106 -29.41 -22.66 43.12
N TYR A 107 -28.75 -22.46 41.99
CA TYR A 107 -27.94 -23.49 41.36
C TYR A 107 -26.59 -23.62 42.10
N PRO A 108 -26.03 -24.83 42.28
CA PRO A 108 -24.69 -24.98 42.80
C PRO A 108 -23.69 -24.30 41.86
N LYS A 109 -22.88 -23.38 42.40
CA LYS A 109 -21.80 -22.73 41.65
C LYS A 109 -20.67 -23.74 41.46
N GLU A 110 -20.39 -24.12 40.22
CA GLU A 110 -19.07 -24.64 39.87
C GLU A 110 -18.08 -23.48 40.00
N SER A 111 -17.07 -23.66 40.83
CA SER A 111 -16.07 -22.64 41.14
C SER A 111 -15.14 -22.43 39.95
N GLU A 112 -15.42 -21.43 39.12
CA GLU A 112 -14.40 -20.86 38.24
C GLU A 112 -13.43 -20.02 39.07
N THR A 113 -12.21 -20.55 39.22
CA THR A 113 -11.11 -19.85 39.86
C THR A 113 -10.52 -18.89 38.83
N GLN A 114 -10.92 -17.63 38.84
CA GLN A 114 -10.13 -16.54 38.26
C GLN A 114 -9.20 -16.00 39.33
N VAL A 115 -7.90 -16.19 39.14
CA VAL A 115 -6.86 -15.40 39.81
C VAL A 115 -6.17 -14.53 38.76
N ASN A 116 -6.71 -13.33 38.63
CA ASN A 116 -6.03 -12.04 38.68
C ASN A 116 -4.72 -11.91 37.88
N SER A 117 -4.80 -11.17 36.77
CA SER A 117 -3.67 -10.44 36.22
C SER A 117 -3.70 -9.00 36.73
N THR A 118 -2.53 -8.45 37.11
CA THR A 118 -1.98 -7.08 36.91
C THR A 118 -1.16 -6.57 38.12
N PRO A 119 -0.22 -5.59 38.01
CA PRO A 119 0.44 -4.99 36.82
C PRO A 119 1.95 -4.57 36.99
N VAL A 120 2.52 -3.96 35.93
CA VAL A 120 3.58 -2.90 35.87
C VAL A 120 5.09 -3.28 35.82
N THR A 121 5.68 -3.00 34.63
CA THR A 121 6.94 -2.28 34.30
C THR A 121 8.27 -2.64 34.99
N ASP A 122 9.33 -2.95 34.24
CA ASP A 122 10.40 -2.00 33.84
C ASP A 122 11.53 -2.69 33.03
N GLN A 123 12.34 -1.87 32.36
CA GLN A 123 13.36 -2.10 31.33
C GLN A 123 14.69 -2.76 31.78
N GLY A 124 15.45 -3.26 30.79
CA GLY A 124 16.93 -3.47 30.81
C GLY A 124 17.40 -4.78 31.46
N ASP A 125 18.36 -5.57 30.99
CA ASP A 125 19.54 -5.32 30.16
C ASP A 125 20.08 -6.62 29.49
N LYS A 126 21.06 -6.42 28.59
CA LYS A 126 21.85 -7.31 27.70
C LYS A 126 22.59 -8.47 28.45
N GLU A 127 23.21 -9.53 27.92
CA GLU A 127 23.79 -9.92 26.62
C GLU A 127 24.29 -11.40 26.68
N TYR A 128 24.48 -12.06 25.52
CA TYR A 128 25.29 -13.25 25.13
C TYR A 128 25.16 -14.66 25.77
N GLY A 129 25.08 -15.68 24.89
CA GLY A 129 25.81 -16.95 25.09
C GLY A 129 25.15 -18.27 24.64
N ASP A 130 25.13 -18.54 23.34
CA ASP A 130 25.39 -19.82 22.64
C ASP A 130 25.14 -21.20 23.33
N ASN A 131 24.25 -22.02 22.76
CA ASN A 131 24.51 -23.34 22.14
C ASN A 131 23.23 -24.21 22.00
N GLU A 132 23.14 -24.87 20.85
CA GLU A 132 22.05 -25.71 20.34
C GLU A 132 21.69 -26.91 21.24
N THR A 133 20.41 -27.28 21.31
CA THR A 133 19.89 -28.67 21.14
C THR A 133 18.36 -28.66 20.98
N ILE A 134 17.85 -29.16 19.86
CA ILE A 134 16.43 -29.18 19.44
C ILE A 134 15.65 -30.30 20.17
N PRO A 135 14.36 -30.11 20.51
CA PRO A 135 13.41 -31.22 20.51
C PRO A 135 12.28 -31.02 19.49
N THR A 136 12.29 -31.92 18.51
CA THR A 136 11.23 -32.33 17.59
C THR A 136 9.83 -31.75 17.79
N LYS A 137 9.34 -31.03 16.76
CA LYS A 137 7.95 -30.58 16.60
C LYS A 137 7.00 -31.79 16.53
N GLU A 138 6.23 -32.00 17.60
CA GLU A 138 5.21 -33.04 17.65
C GLU A 138 4.13 -32.79 16.57
N ARG A 139 3.88 -33.81 15.75
CA ARG A 139 2.90 -33.74 14.64
C ARG A 139 1.50 -33.63 15.25
N VAL A 140 0.87 -32.46 15.09
CA VAL A 140 -0.51 -32.21 15.51
C VAL A 140 -1.43 -33.25 14.87
N ARG A 141 -2.16 -34.02 15.70
CA ARG A 141 -3.19 -34.95 15.22
C ARG A 141 -4.40 -34.13 14.77
N THR A 142 -4.93 -34.45 13.58
CA THR A 142 -6.15 -33.82 13.05
C THR A 142 -7.33 -34.12 13.98
N TYR A 143 -7.91 -33.07 14.55
CA TYR A 143 -9.08 -33.17 15.42
C TYR A 143 -10.30 -33.63 14.61
N VAL A 144 -10.92 -34.74 15.02
CA VAL A 144 -12.20 -35.19 14.48
C VAL A 144 -13.26 -34.91 15.54
N PRO A 145 -14.23 -34.03 15.28
CA PRO A 145 -15.24 -33.69 16.27
C PRO A 145 -16.15 -34.88 16.56
N PRO A 146 -16.62 -35.04 17.81
CA PRO A 146 -17.65 -36.01 18.15
C PRO A 146 -18.93 -35.76 17.34
N ILE A 147 -19.50 -36.83 16.79
CA ILE A 147 -20.74 -36.74 16.00
C ILE A 147 -21.90 -36.34 16.92
N PRO A 148 -22.72 -35.34 16.54
CA PRO A 148 -23.88 -34.96 17.33
C PRO A 148 -24.90 -36.11 17.43
N PHE A 149 -25.38 -36.39 18.65
CA PHE A 149 -26.40 -37.41 18.96
C PHE A 149 -26.03 -38.87 18.63
N PRO A 150 -24.97 -39.44 19.23
CA PRO A 150 -24.53 -40.80 18.96
C PRO A 150 -25.60 -41.87 19.27
N GLU A 151 -26.55 -41.55 20.15
CA GLU A 151 -27.65 -42.44 20.52
C GLU A 151 -28.68 -42.64 19.39
N ARG A 152 -28.83 -41.68 18.46
CA ARG A 152 -29.75 -41.83 17.32
C ARG A 152 -29.35 -43.00 16.42
N LEU A 153 -28.05 -43.21 16.22
CA LEU A 153 -27.50 -44.29 15.41
C LEU A 153 -27.77 -45.68 16.02
N LYS A 154 -27.77 -45.80 17.35
CA LYS A 154 -28.03 -47.08 18.04
C LYS A 154 -29.48 -47.54 17.88
N LYS A 155 -30.43 -46.60 17.86
CA LYS A 155 -31.87 -46.89 17.73
C LYS A 155 -32.25 -47.43 16.36
N GLU A 156 -31.45 -47.15 15.33
CA GLU A 156 -31.66 -47.69 13.98
C GLU A 156 -31.24 -49.17 13.88
N GLN A 157 -30.22 -49.58 14.64
CA GLN A 157 -29.75 -50.98 14.69
C GLN A 157 -30.71 -51.91 15.46
N MET A 158 -31.52 -51.36 16.38
CA MET A 158 -32.50 -52.12 17.18
C MET A 158 -33.86 -52.30 16.50
N LYS A 159 -34.15 -51.59 15.39
CA LYS A 159 -35.42 -51.72 14.66
C LYS A 159 -35.39 -52.78 13.55
N LYS A 160 -34.29 -53.53 13.42
CA LYS A 160 -34.08 -54.53 12.35
C LYS A 160 -34.03 -55.98 12.85
N THR A 161 -34.63 -56.26 14.00
CA THR A 161 -34.81 -57.61 14.54
C THR A 161 -36.24 -57.81 15.00
#